data_AF-A0A815UWW4-F1
#
_entry.id   AF-A0A815UWW4-F1
#
_cell.length_a   1.000
_cell.length_b   1.000
_cell.length_c   1.000
_cell.angle_alpha   90.00
_cell.angle_beta   90.00
_cell.angle_gamma   90.00
#
_symmetry.space_group_name_H-M   'P 1'
#
loop_
_entity.id
_entity.type
_entity.pdbx_description
1 polymer ?
#
loop_
_entity_poly.entity_id
_entity_poly.type
_entity_poly.pdbx_seq_one_letter_code
_entity_poly.pdbx_strand_id
1 'polypeptide(L)'
;METILLREITAIYNQLRAELVGSHLFKNDQLNRHMRIVAQEQGYKLNEYSIQKVGSTGTLSKPLPVTSERDSFDYLQMDYKEPRERNM
;
A
#
# COMPACT_ATOMS: atom_id res chain seq x y z
N MET A 1 -11.01 -20.65 20.20
CA MET A 1 -10.67 -21.29 18.90
C MET A 1 -11.12 -20.40 17.74
N GLU A 2 -12.36 -19.89 17.73
CA GLU A 2 -12.86 -18.92 16.73
C GLU A 2 -11.97 -17.69 16.49
N THR A 3 -11.35 -17.15 17.54
CA THR A 3 -10.50 -15.95 17.45
C THR A 3 -9.17 -16.16 16.75
N ILE A 4 -8.66 -17.39 16.68
CA ILE A 4 -7.41 -17.70 15.97
C ILE A 4 -7.70 -17.86 14.48
N LEU A 5 -8.73 -18.64 14.15
CA LEU A 5 -9.17 -18.86 12.78
C LEU A 5 -9.56 -17.55 12.09
N LEU A 6 -10.27 -16.65 12.78
CA LEU A 6 -10.64 -15.35 12.24
C LEU A 6 -9.42 -14.46 11.96
N ARG A 7 -8.37 -14.54 12.79
CA ARG A 7 -7.11 -13.81 12.57
C ARG A 7 -6.36 -14.33 11.36
N GLU A 8 -6.30 -15.64 11.18
CA GLU A 8 -5.67 -16.27 10.01
C GLU A 8 -6.42 -15.95 8.72
N ILE A 9 -7.76 -16.01 8.73
CA ILE A 9 -8.60 -15.60 7.60
C ILE A 9 -8.39 -14.12 7.27
N THR A 10 -8.33 -13.26 8.28
CA THR A 10 -8.06 -11.83 8.07
C THR A 10 -6.68 -11.58 7.48
N ALA A 11 -5.66 -12.32 7.93
CA ALA A 11 -4.31 -12.23 7.40
C ALA A 11 -4.24 -12.68 5.93
N ILE A 12 -4.87 -13.81 5.59
CA ILE A 12 -4.95 -14.34 4.22
C ILE A 12 -5.72 -13.37 3.32
N TYR A 13 -6.84 -12.82 3.79
CA TYR A 13 -7.60 -11.82 3.06
C TYR A 13 -6.78 -10.55 2.78
N ASN A 14 -6.05 -10.06 3.78
CA ASN A 14 -5.18 -8.90 3.62
C ASN A 14 -4.00 -9.19 2.66
N GLN A 15 -3.46 -10.41 2.68
CA GLN A 15 -2.42 -10.86 1.76
C GLN A 15 -2.92 -10.87 0.30
N LEU A 16 -4.06 -11.53 0.04
CA LEU A 16 -4.71 -11.57 -1.28
C LEU A 16 -5.10 -10.17 -1.77
N ARG A 17 -5.52 -9.29 -0.85
CA ARG A 17 -5.86 -7.90 -1.16
C ARG A 17 -4.63 -7.07 -1.52
N ALA A 18 -3.51 -7.28 -0.84
CA ALA A 18 -2.25 -6.66 -1.19
C ALA A 18 -1.78 -7.10 -2.59
N GLU A 19 -1.97 -8.38 -2.96
CA GLU A 19 -1.69 -8.86 -4.32
C GLU A 19 -2.61 -8.21 -5.38
N LEU A 20 -3.88 -7.97 -5.06
CA LEU A 20 -4.82 -7.27 -5.95
C LEU A 20 -4.46 -5.77 -6.12
N VAL A 21 -4.10 -5.10 -5.03
CA VAL A 21 -3.57 -3.72 -5.05
C VAL A 21 -2.24 -3.68 -5.81
N GLY A 22 -1.37 -4.67 -5.62
CA GLY A 22 -0.12 -4.92 -6.32
C GLY A 22 -0.24 -5.13 -7.83
N SER A 23 -1.37 -5.66 -8.30
CA SER A 23 -1.59 -5.96 -9.72
C SER A 23 -2.33 -4.84 -10.46
N HIS A 24 -3.12 -4.02 -9.78
CA HIS A 24 -3.89 -2.92 -10.40
C HIS A 24 -3.25 -1.53 -10.25
N LEU A 25 -2.54 -1.23 -9.14
CA LEU A 25 -1.79 0.02 -9.03
C LEU A 25 -0.60 0.06 -9.98
N PHE A 26 0.01 -1.11 -10.24
CA PHE A 26 1.40 -1.16 -10.69
C PHE A 26 1.61 -1.40 -12.20
N LYS A 27 0.58 -1.27 -13.04
CA LYS A 27 0.76 -1.42 -14.50
C LYS A 27 1.54 -0.26 -15.16
N ASN A 28 1.69 0.90 -14.49
CA ASN A 28 2.55 2.00 -14.97
C ASN A 28 3.75 2.21 -14.04
N ASP A 29 4.95 1.94 -14.58
CA ASP A 29 6.24 2.10 -13.91
C ASP A 29 6.51 3.52 -13.40
N GLN A 30 6.06 4.56 -14.10
CA GLN A 30 6.37 5.95 -13.72
C GLN A 30 5.58 6.39 -12.49
N LEU A 31 4.28 6.12 -12.45
CA LEU A 31 3.44 6.45 -11.31
C LEU A 31 3.92 5.71 -10.06
N ASN A 32 4.27 4.43 -10.18
CA ASN A 32 4.79 3.63 -9.08
C ASN A 32 6.07 4.21 -8.50
N ARG A 33 7.01 4.61 -9.37
CA ARG A 33 8.25 5.27 -8.95
C ARG A 33 7.95 6.57 -8.22
N HIS A 34 7.05 7.39 -8.78
CA HIS A 34 6.65 8.65 -8.16
C HIS A 34 6.02 8.44 -6.78
N MET A 35 5.07 7.51 -6.65
CA MET A 35 4.44 7.19 -5.35
C MET A 35 5.46 6.70 -4.32
N ARG A 36 6.47 5.92 -4.72
CA ARG A 36 7.54 5.47 -3.82
C ARG A 36 8.42 6.62 -3.34
N ILE A 37 8.72 7.58 -4.22
CA ILE A 37 9.46 8.80 -3.86
C ILE A 37 8.66 9.61 -2.85
N VAL A 38 7.38 9.89 -3.13
CA VAL A 38 6.49 10.62 -2.23
C VAL A 38 6.35 9.91 -0.87
N ALA A 39 6.21 8.57 -0.88
CA ALA A 39 6.20 7.79 0.35
C ALA A 39 7.46 8.02 1.18
N GLN A 40 8.64 7.95 0.56
CA GLN A 40 9.90 8.14 1.24
C GLN A 40 10.03 9.56 1.83
N GLU A 41 9.64 10.58 1.06
CA GLU A 41 9.63 11.99 1.51
C GLU A 41 8.71 12.21 2.72
N GLN A 42 7.62 11.44 2.81
CA GLN A 42 6.66 11.51 3.91
C GLN A 42 6.95 10.56 5.08
N GLY A 43 8.11 9.88 5.07
CA GLY A 43 8.48 8.95 6.15
C GLY A 43 7.74 7.62 6.09
N TYR A 44 7.37 7.18 4.89
CA TYR A 44 6.80 5.87 4.61
C TYR A 44 7.72 5.04 3.70
N LYS A 45 7.56 3.73 3.77
CA LYS A 45 8.04 2.78 2.77
C LYS A 45 6.84 2.15 2.09
N LEU A 46 6.74 2.34 0.78
CA LEU A 46 5.72 1.73 -0.07
C LEU A 46 6.36 0.66 -0.97
N ASN A 47 5.77 -0.52 -1.01
CA ASN A 47 6.11 -1.59 -1.95
C ASN A 47 4.83 -2.24 -2.51
N GLU A 48 4.95 -3.34 -3.23
CA GLU A 48 3.83 -4.06 -3.85
C GLU A 48 2.90 -4.71 -2.82
N TYR A 49 3.34 -4.85 -1.58
CA TYR A 49 2.65 -5.61 -0.53
C TYR A 49 2.08 -4.73 0.57
N SER A 50 2.62 -3.54 0.77
CA SER A 50 2.33 -2.74 1.97
C SER A 50 2.83 -1.31 1.89
N ILE A 51 2.22 -0.49 2.73
CA ILE A 51 2.73 0.82 3.15
C ILE A 51 3.02 0.76 4.66
N GLN A 52 4.24 1.15 5.05
CA GLN A 52 4.72 1.10 6.43
C GLN A 52 5.31 2.45 6.82
N LYS A 53 5.15 2.87 8.07
CA LYS A 53 5.85 4.05 8.61
C LYS A 53 7.32 3.71 8.83
N VAL A 54 8.19 4.66 8.52
CA VAL A 54 9.62 4.61 8.85
C VAL A 54 9.82 5.35 10.16
N GLY A 55 10.23 4.63 11.20
CA GLY A 55 10.57 5.23 12.50
C GLY A 55 11.85 6.06 12.42
N SER A 56 12.12 6.83 13.47
CA SER A 56 13.31 7.70 13.56
C SER A 56 14.65 6.97 13.42
N THR A 57 14.67 5.66 13.70
CA THR A 57 15.84 4.77 13.56
C THR A 57 15.90 4.05 12.21
N GLY A 58 15.00 4.34 11.27
CA GLY A 58 14.86 3.64 9.99
C GLY A 58 14.10 2.31 10.08
N THR A 59 13.59 1.95 11.27
CA THR A 59 12.83 0.72 11.49
C THR A 59 11.41 0.84 10.92
N LEU A 60 10.92 -0.20 10.25
CA LEU A 60 9.59 -0.22 9.67
C LEU A 60 8.53 -0.60 10.71
N SER A 61 7.39 0.11 10.70
CA SER A 61 6.21 -0.26 11.47
C SER A 61 5.56 -1.53 10.91
N LYS A 62 4.51 -2.02 11.59
CA LYS A 62 3.58 -2.96 10.95
C LYS A 62 2.94 -2.32 9.70
N PRO A 63 2.55 -3.11 8.68
CA PRO A 63 1.77 -2.62 7.54
C PRO A 63 0.54 -1.85 8.00
N LEU A 64 0.31 -0.70 7.38
CA LEU A 64 -0.94 0.03 7.58
C LEU A 64 -2.09 -0.74 6.95
N PRO A 65 -3.31 -0.63 7.51
CA PRO A 65 -4.47 -1.24 6.90
C PRO A 65 -4.73 -0.58 5.56
N VAL A 66 -4.66 -1.38 4.49
CA VAL A 66 -4.97 -0.98 3.12
C VAL A 66 -6.12 -1.84 2.65
N THR A 67 -7.23 -1.17 2.39
CA THR A 67 -8.48 -1.75 1.95
C THR A 67 -8.78 -1.46 0.47
N SER A 68 -8.16 -0.44 -0.07
CA SER A 68 -8.29 -0.12 -1.48
C SER A 68 -7.03 0.54 -1.98
N GLU A 69 -6.91 0.68 -3.30
CA GLU A 69 -5.87 1.51 -3.89
C GLU A 69 -5.90 2.94 -3.34
N ARG A 70 -7.11 3.48 -3.12
CA ARG A 70 -7.31 4.85 -2.63
C ARG A 70 -6.67 5.08 -1.27
N ASP A 71 -6.68 4.09 -0.39
CA ASP A 71 -6.04 4.20 0.93
C ASP A 71 -4.55 4.55 0.79
N SER A 72 -3.86 3.98 -0.21
CA SER A 72 -2.46 4.32 -0.48
C SER A 72 -2.30 5.77 -0.94
N PHE A 73 -3.22 6.29 -1.75
CA PHE A 73 -3.22 7.71 -2.14
C PHE A 73 -3.50 8.61 -0.95
N ASP A 74 -4.47 8.24 -0.10
CA ASP A 74 -4.86 9.00 1.08
C ASP A 74 -3.71 9.07 2.11
N TYR A 75 -3.01 7.96 2.37
CA TYR A 75 -1.84 7.95 3.25
C TYR A 75 -0.71 8.84 2.75
N LEU A 76 -0.55 8.91 1.43
CA LEU A 76 0.45 9.75 0.76
C LEU A 76 -0.04 11.16 0.45
N GLN A 77 -1.26 11.52 0.87
CA GLN A 77 -1.87 12.82 0.59
C GLN A 77 -1.84 13.20 -0.90
N MET A 78 -2.00 12.19 -1.77
CA MET A 78 -2.03 12.35 -3.22
C MET A 78 -3.47 12.32 -3.72
N ASP A 79 -3.77 13.07 -4.77
CA ASP A 79 -5.05 12.94 -5.46
C ASP A 79 -5.17 11.55 -6.09
N TYR A 80 -6.26 10.85 -5.78
CA TYR A 80 -6.56 9.57 -6.40
C TYR A 80 -6.75 9.73 -7.90
N LYS A 81 -6.01 8.93 -8.67
CA LYS A 81 -6.15 8.84 -10.13
C LYS A 81 -6.77 7.50 -10.51
N GLU A 82 -7.81 7.49 -11.32
CA GLU A 82 -8.40 6.28 -11.89
C GLU A 82 -7.41 5.59 -12.85
N PRO A 83 -7.47 4.26 -13.05
CA PRO A 83 -6.55 3.56 -13.96
C PRO A 83 -6.41 4.19 -15.35
N ARG A 84 -7.51 4.72 -15.91
CA ARG A 84 -7.54 5.41 -17.21
C ARG A 84 -6.80 6.76 -17.24
N GLU A 85 -6.58 7.37 -16.09
CA GLU A 85 -5.92 8.68 -15.91
C GLU A 85 -4.42 8.51 -15.62
N ARG A 86 -3.96 7.27 -15.47
CA ARG A 86 -2.57 6.92 -15.14
C ARG A 86 -1.70 6.69 -16.38
N ASN A 87 -2.21 6.96 -17.59
CA ASN A 87 -1.43 6.89 -18.82
C ASN A 87 -0.63 8.19 -19.00
N MET A 88 0.53 8.26 -18.36
CA MET A 88 1.63 9.17 -18.71
C MET A 88 2.83 8.33 -19.16
#